data_AF-A0A0U3SN84-F1
#
_entry.id   AF-A0A0U3SN84-F1
#
_cell.length_a   1.000
_cell.length_b   1.000
_cell.length_c   1.000
_cell.angle_alpha   90.00
_cell.angle_beta   90.00
_cell.angle_gamma   90.00
#
_symmetry.space_group_name_H-M   'P 1'
#
loop_
_entity.id
_entity.type
_entity.pdbx_description
1 polymer ?
#
loop_
_entity_poly.entity_id
_entity_poly.type
_entity_poly.pdbx_seq_one_letter_code
_entity_poly.pdbx_strand_id
1 'polypeptide(L)'
;MISIFAFSFSPRDGDRGFPVLVLEEGPVFISEDPVTLDEFISSLKALHSMDALPKKLWDLKIMAEGGWVHLTLWDGGEVQLTRDNFIEAIRTSIQNLKAVLNNKPVRMEWLRFKLKPPSHEVLEMFSEPEDIMDEYEVQVYGSTYVLEAFVNLEGYVEELKLLRAFVADGKLPAEEWRVKWNVDGEIKRLSSKGVKKPEDRGLLRELAGLKKLSAGAAPPFVRFTLSTYDPFEVLYAADSGKGEFLLAFVLYSGMAVKVPKNALLRAIDEAIKDAEKELKRVKLSGR
;
A
#
# COMPACT_ATOMS: atom_id res chain seq x y z
N MET A 1 8.96 2.04 -16.27
CA MET A 1 9.76 0.96 -15.66
C MET A 1 10.56 1.50 -14.48
N ILE A 2 10.13 1.13 -13.28
CA ILE A 2 11.00 0.89 -12.11
C ILE A 2 10.48 -0.44 -11.57
N SER A 3 11.38 -1.39 -11.33
CA SER A 3 11.05 -2.68 -10.72
C SER A 3 11.54 -2.65 -9.29
N ILE A 4 10.66 -2.77 -8.30
CA ILE A 4 11.09 -2.90 -6.90
C ILE A 4 10.59 -4.23 -6.35
N PHE A 5 11.46 -4.98 -5.69
CA PHE A 5 11.05 -6.13 -4.90
C PHE A 5 10.42 -5.64 -3.60
N ALA A 6 9.15 -5.96 -3.41
CA ALA A 6 8.38 -5.67 -2.22
C ALA A 6 7.86 -6.98 -1.60
N PHE A 7 7.31 -6.87 -0.40
CA PHE A 7 6.79 -8.00 0.35
C PHE A 7 5.35 -7.70 0.77
N SER A 8 4.41 -8.53 0.35
CA SER A 8 3.00 -8.46 0.76
C SER A 8 2.77 -9.42 1.92
N PHE A 9 2.51 -8.92 3.13
CA PHE A 9 2.26 -9.77 4.28
C PHE A 9 0.95 -10.55 4.13
N SER A 10 0.97 -11.85 4.44
CA SER A 10 -0.24 -12.67 4.54
C SER A 10 -0.77 -12.60 5.97
N PRO A 11 -1.97 -12.03 6.20
CA PRO A 11 -2.58 -11.96 7.53
C PRO A 11 -2.93 -13.34 8.09
N ARG A 12 -3.07 -14.34 7.21
CA ARG A 12 -3.39 -15.74 7.59
C ARG A 12 -2.14 -16.51 8.02
N ASP A 13 -0.98 -16.17 7.47
CA ASP A 13 0.27 -16.94 7.63
C ASP A 13 1.31 -16.25 8.54
N GLY A 14 0.90 -15.25 9.31
CA GLY A 14 1.74 -14.63 10.35
C GLY A 14 2.91 -13.83 9.79
N ASP A 15 4.13 -14.40 9.88
CA ASP A 15 5.39 -13.78 9.42
C ASP A 15 5.73 -14.11 7.95
N ARG A 16 4.84 -14.84 7.27
CA ARG A 16 4.95 -15.17 5.86
C ARG A 16 4.17 -14.19 4.99
N GLY A 17 4.58 -14.11 3.74
CA GLY A 17 4.00 -13.21 2.77
C GLY A 17 4.51 -13.52 1.38
N PHE A 18 3.99 -12.80 0.41
CA PHE A 18 4.31 -13.04 -0.98
C PHE A 18 5.36 -12.04 -1.47
N PRO A 19 6.44 -12.53 -2.11
CA PRO A 19 7.33 -11.71 -2.91
C PRO A 19 6.56 -11.02 -4.05
N VAL A 20 6.71 -9.70 -4.16
CA VAL A 20 6.06 -8.88 -5.17
C VAL A 20 7.11 -8.12 -5.96
N LEU A 21 6.99 -8.10 -7.29
CA LEU A 21 7.69 -7.18 -8.16
C LEU A 21 6.75 -6.02 -8.50
N VAL A 22 7.06 -4.83 -7.99
CA VAL A 22 6.30 -3.61 -8.32
C VAL A 22 6.81 -3.08 -9.65
N LEU A 23 5.98 -3.16 -10.68
CA LEU A 23 6.23 -2.60 -12.00
C LEU A 23 5.44 -1.31 -12.20
N GLU A 24 5.65 -0.67 -13.35
CA GLU A 24 4.85 0.48 -13.74
C GLU A 24 3.37 0.11 -13.91
N GLU A 25 3.07 -0.98 -14.61
CA GLU A 25 1.68 -1.44 -14.82
C GLU A 25 1.02 -1.90 -13.52
N GLY A 26 1.81 -2.24 -12.50
CA GLY A 26 1.34 -2.62 -11.18
C GLY A 26 2.22 -3.66 -10.49
N PRO A 27 1.83 -4.05 -9.27
CA PRO A 27 2.47 -5.14 -8.54
C PRO A 27 2.16 -6.48 -9.19
N VAL A 28 3.17 -7.33 -9.28
CA VAL A 28 3.09 -8.71 -9.77
C VAL A 28 3.65 -9.63 -8.71
N PHE A 29 2.89 -10.64 -8.28
CA PHE A 29 3.38 -11.68 -7.40
C PHE A 29 4.38 -12.57 -8.16
N ILE A 30 5.54 -12.82 -7.56
CA ILE A 30 6.61 -13.62 -8.19
C ILE A 30 6.85 -14.95 -7.48
N SER A 31 5.90 -15.37 -6.65
CA SER A 31 5.86 -16.66 -5.98
C SER A 31 4.40 -17.07 -5.82
N GLU A 32 4.05 -18.29 -6.22
CA GLU A 32 2.74 -18.89 -5.93
C GLU A 32 2.57 -19.19 -4.44
N ASP A 33 3.67 -19.58 -3.77
CA ASP A 33 3.69 -19.89 -2.34
C ASP A 33 4.17 -18.70 -1.50
N PRO A 34 3.60 -18.47 -0.29
CA PRO A 34 4.11 -17.46 0.62
C PRO A 34 5.46 -17.89 1.20
N VAL A 35 6.40 -16.96 1.33
CA VAL A 35 7.74 -17.19 1.91
C VAL A 35 7.89 -16.44 3.22
N THR A 36 8.88 -16.84 4.03
CA THR A 36 9.20 -16.08 5.25
C THR A 36 9.87 -14.75 4.89
N LEU A 37 9.67 -13.73 5.72
CA LEU A 37 10.36 -12.44 5.52
C LEU A 37 11.90 -12.60 5.54
N ASP A 38 12.43 -13.50 6.38
CA ASP A 38 13.86 -13.76 6.46
C ASP A 38 14.41 -14.42 5.19
N GLU A 39 13.67 -15.35 4.59
CA GLU A 39 13.99 -15.92 3.28
C GLU A 39 13.99 -14.84 2.20
N PHE A 40 12.94 -14.01 2.15
CA PHE A 40 12.84 -12.91 1.19
C PHE A 40 14.05 -11.96 1.28
N ILE A 41 14.38 -11.50 2.49
CA ILE A 41 15.51 -10.60 2.71
C ILE A 41 16.85 -11.28 2.36
N SER A 42 17.01 -12.56 2.71
CA SER A 42 18.24 -13.31 2.43
C SER A 42 18.45 -13.48 0.94
N SER A 43 17.38 -13.79 0.19
CA SER A 43 17.41 -13.87 -1.27
C SER A 43 17.78 -12.54 -1.92
N LEU A 44 17.20 -11.42 -1.48
CA LEU A 44 17.58 -10.10 -1.98
C LEU A 44 19.05 -9.75 -1.68
N LYS A 45 19.54 -10.06 -0.48
CA LYS A 45 20.95 -9.84 -0.13
C LYS A 45 21.88 -10.71 -0.99
N ALA A 46 21.52 -11.97 -1.23
CA ALA A 46 22.26 -12.86 -2.10
C ALA A 46 22.38 -12.28 -3.52
N LEU A 47 21.25 -11.85 -4.11
CA LEU A 47 21.23 -11.21 -5.43
C LEU A 47 22.11 -9.96 -5.50
N HIS A 48 22.10 -9.13 -4.46
CA HIS A 48 22.95 -7.92 -4.41
C HIS A 48 24.45 -8.25 -4.34
N SER A 49 24.82 -9.41 -3.78
CA SER A 49 26.21 -9.82 -3.55
C SER A 49 26.81 -10.71 -4.65
N MET A 50 26.00 -11.16 -5.60
CA MET A 50 26.41 -12.16 -6.59
C MET A 50 27.04 -11.54 -7.84
N ASP A 51 28.21 -12.05 -8.22
CA ASP A 51 28.84 -11.73 -9.50
C ASP A 51 28.07 -12.34 -10.68
N ALA A 52 27.47 -13.52 -10.46
CA ALA A 52 26.61 -14.22 -11.42
C ALA A 52 25.19 -14.39 -10.85
N LEU A 53 24.20 -13.85 -11.56
CA LEU A 53 22.79 -13.91 -11.14
C LEU A 53 22.24 -15.34 -11.24
N PRO A 54 21.39 -15.78 -10.28
CA PRO A 54 20.73 -17.07 -10.38
C PRO A 54 19.77 -17.07 -11.56
N LYS A 55 19.57 -18.23 -12.20
CA LYS A 55 18.66 -18.36 -13.36
C LYS A 55 17.18 -18.24 -12.99
N LYS A 56 16.84 -18.50 -11.72
CA LYS A 56 15.47 -18.50 -11.19
C LYS A 56 15.50 -17.98 -9.74
N LEU A 57 14.50 -17.18 -9.38
CA LEU A 57 14.25 -16.66 -8.03
C LEU A 57 12.75 -16.77 -7.75
N TRP A 58 12.35 -17.69 -6.87
CA TRP A 58 10.95 -18.15 -6.79
C TRP A 58 10.44 -18.43 -8.20
N ASP A 59 9.32 -17.88 -8.65
CA ASP A 59 8.80 -18.13 -10.00
C ASP A 59 9.31 -17.15 -11.07
N LEU A 60 10.14 -16.19 -10.68
CA LEU A 60 10.81 -15.26 -11.59
C LEU A 60 12.00 -15.94 -12.28
N LYS A 61 12.01 -15.96 -13.61
CA LYS A 61 13.21 -16.35 -14.38
C LYS A 61 14.08 -15.12 -14.63
N ILE A 62 15.39 -15.27 -14.47
CA ILE A 62 16.36 -14.20 -14.61
C ILE A 62 17.42 -14.63 -15.63
N MET A 63 17.62 -13.82 -16.66
CA MET A 63 18.70 -13.99 -17.64
C MET A 63 19.52 -12.72 -17.72
N ALA A 64 20.85 -12.86 -17.64
CA ALA A 64 21.78 -11.75 -17.79
C ALA A 64 22.56 -11.91 -19.09
N GLU A 65 22.38 -11.00 -20.04
CA GLU A 65 23.04 -11.03 -21.35
C GLU A 65 23.36 -9.61 -21.83
N GLY A 66 24.56 -9.40 -22.36
CA GLY A 66 24.92 -8.14 -23.00
C GLY A 66 24.78 -6.87 -22.13
N GLY A 67 24.91 -6.98 -20.81
CA GLY A 67 24.73 -5.86 -19.85
C GLY A 67 23.28 -5.63 -19.40
N TRP A 68 22.34 -6.41 -19.92
CA TRP A 68 20.94 -6.40 -19.55
C TRP A 68 20.58 -7.55 -18.62
N VAL A 69 19.56 -7.32 -17.81
CA VAL A 69 18.88 -8.32 -17.01
C VAL A 69 17.45 -8.41 -17.55
N HIS A 70 17.10 -9.60 -18.03
CA HIS A 70 15.78 -9.96 -18.50
C HIS A 70 15.08 -10.77 -17.40
N LEU A 71 13.93 -10.28 -16.97
CA LEU A 71 13.07 -10.92 -16.00
C LEU A 71 11.84 -11.45 -16.74
N THR A 72 11.61 -12.76 -16.68
CA THR A 72 10.39 -13.36 -17.22
C THR A 72 9.50 -13.77 -16.05
N LEU A 73 8.31 -13.16 -16.01
CA LEU A 73 7.24 -13.43 -15.06
C LEU A 73 6.57 -14.77 -15.39
N TRP A 74 5.84 -15.30 -14.41
CA TRP A 74 5.10 -16.56 -14.53
C TRP A 74 4.04 -16.56 -15.64
N ASP A 75 3.40 -15.40 -15.90
CA ASP A 75 2.43 -15.17 -16.96
C ASP A 75 3.06 -14.98 -18.35
N GLY A 76 4.39 -15.09 -18.45
CA GLY A 76 5.16 -14.87 -19.67
C GLY A 76 5.49 -13.40 -19.94
N GLY A 77 5.06 -12.47 -19.09
CA GLY A 77 5.45 -11.07 -19.18
C GLY A 77 6.96 -10.89 -19.03
N GLU A 78 7.55 -10.02 -19.84
CA GLU A 78 8.99 -9.77 -19.83
C GLU A 78 9.31 -8.33 -19.40
N VAL A 79 10.28 -8.19 -18.52
CA VAL A 79 10.82 -6.91 -18.08
C VAL A 79 12.32 -6.92 -18.32
N GLN A 80 12.82 -5.94 -19.07
CA GLN A 80 14.23 -5.79 -19.37
C GLN A 80 14.77 -4.54 -18.68
N LEU A 81 15.84 -4.66 -17.92
CA LEU A 81 16.52 -3.52 -17.29
C LEU A 81 18.03 -3.67 -17.33
N THR A 82 18.76 -2.57 -17.19
CA THR A 82 20.22 -2.63 -17.10
C THR A 82 20.63 -3.32 -15.79
N ARG A 83 21.82 -3.93 -15.79
CA ARG A 83 22.39 -4.51 -14.56
C ARG A 83 22.46 -3.49 -13.41
N ASP A 84 22.85 -2.24 -13.71
CA ASP A 84 22.94 -1.18 -12.70
C ASP A 84 21.57 -0.86 -12.09
N ASN A 85 20.53 -0.74 -12.92
CA ASN A 85 19.16 -0.50 -12.44
C ASN A 85 18.65 -1.68 -11.61
N PHE A 86 18.99 -2.92 -11.99
CA PHE A 86 18.60 -4.12 -11.25
C PHE A 86 19.25 -4.16 -9.86
N ILE A 87 20.53 -3.85 -9.77
CA ILE A 87 21.24 -3.77 -8.49
C ILE A 87 20.72 -2.62 -7.62
N GLU A 88 20.44 -1.45 -8.21
CA GLU A 88 19.84 -0.32 -7.50
C GLU A 88 18.45 -0.65 -6.96
N ALA A 89 17.62 -1.33 -7.75
CA ALA A 89 16.32 -1.83 -7.34
C ALA A 89 16.41 -2.74 -6.11
N ILE A 90 17.30 -3.74 -6.13
CA ILE A 90 17.51 -4.64 -5.00
C ILE A 90 17.98 -3.87 -3.76
N ARG A 91 18.93 -2.95 -3.93
CA ARG A 91 19.44 -2.12 -2.83
C ARG A 91 18.33 -1.29 -2.20
N THR A 92 17.52 -0.64 -3.05
CA THR A 92 16.36 0.16 -2.63
C THR A 92 15.32 -0.70 -1.91
N SER A 93 15.00 -1.88 -2.43
CA SER A 93 14.14 -2.87 -1.77
C SER A 93 14.61 -3.20 -0.36
N ILE A 94 15.89 -3.54 -0.19
CA ILE A 94 16.47 -3.85 1.12
C ILE A 94 16.38 -2.65 2.07
N GLN A 95 16.62 -1.43 1.57
CA GLN A 95 16.50 -0.21 2.38
C GLN A 95 15.06 0.05 2.81
N ASN A 96 14.10 -0.10 1.91
CA ASN A 96 12.68 0.10 2.19
C ASN A 96 12.16 -0.93 3.20
N LEU A 97 12.52 -2.21 3.04
CA LEU A 97 12.18 -3.26 4.01
C LEU A 97 12.75 -2.96 5.39
N LYS A 98 14.02 -2.52 5.46
CA LYS A 98 14.62 -2.09 6.73
C LYS A 98 13.86 -0.91 7.34
N ALA A 99 13.40 0.04 6.54
CA ALA A 99 12.61 1.15 7.06
C ALA A 99 11.28 0.67 7.65
N VAL A 100 10.53 -0.17 6.91
CA VAL A 100 9.27 -0.77 7.38
C VAL A 100 9.47 -1.54 8.68
N LEU A 101 10.47 -2.43 8.75
CA LEU A 101 10.75 -3.24 9.96
C LEU A 101 11.13 -2.40 11.18
N ASN A 102 11.71 -1.21 10.96
CA ASN A 102 12.06 -0.28 12.02
C ASN A 102 10.97 0.78 12.28
N ASN A 103 9.76 0.60 11.75
CA ASN A 103 8.65 1.56 11.84
C ASN A 103 9.04 2.97 11.36
N LYS A 104 9.94 3.06 10.38
CA LYS A 104 10.36 4.32 9.78
C LYS A 104 9.58 4.55 8.47
N PRO A 105 9.12 5.77 8.20
CA PRO A 105 8.46 6.05 6.94
C PRO A 105 9.36 5.78 5.72
N VAL A 106 8.83 5.06 4.73
CA VAL A 106 9.48 4.85 3.43
C VAL A 106 9.28 6.09 2.57
N ARG A 107 10.35 6.66 2.03
CA ARG A 107 10.22 7.80 1.11
C ARG A 107 9.91 7.29 -0.29
N MET A 108 8.85 7.80 -0.90
CA MET A 108 8.43 7.44 -2.25
C MET A 108 8.38 8.68 -3.13
N GLU A 109 8.95 8.60 -4.31
CA GLU A 109 8.88 9.69 -5.29
C GLU A 109 7.54 9.72 -6.03
N TRP A 110 6.85 8.58 -6.06
CA TRP A 110 5.55 8.38 -6.67
C TRP A 110 4.73 7.37 -5.87
N LEU A 111 3.41 7.44 -6.03
CA LEU A 111 2.42 6.56 -5.44
C LEU A 111 1.30 6.36 -6.46
N ARG A 112 0.65 5.20 -6.46
CA ARG A 112 -0.53 4.90 -7.28
C ARG A 112 -1.58 4.23 -6.42
N PHE A 113 -2.84 4.59 -6.65
CA PHE A 113 -4.01 3.86 -6.17
C PHE A 113 -4.66 3.25 -7.40
N LYS A 114 -4.47 1.94 -7.60
CA LYS A 114 -5.02 1.24 -8.76
C LYS A 114 -6.32 0.57 -8.36
N LEU A 115 -7.39 0.94 -9.05
CA LEU A 115 -8.67 0.23 -8.96
C LEU A 115 -8.64 -0.96 -9.91
N LYS A 116 -9.07 -2.12 -9.43
CA LYS A 116 -9.24 -3.34 -10.20
C LYS A 116 -10.70 -3.81 -10.05
N PRO A 117 -11.33 -4.27 -11.15
CA PRO A 117 -12.59 -5.00 -11.01
C PRO A 117 -12.35 -6.26 -10.16
N PRO A 118 -13.38 -6.75 -9.45
CA PRO A 118 -13.27 -8.00 -8.71
C PRO A 118 -12.83 -9.14 -9.63
N SER A 119 -11.89 -9.96 -9.17
CA SER A 119 -11.43 -11.12 -9.93
C SER A 119 -12.53 -12.16 -10.11
N HIS A 120 -12.39 -13.05 -11.10
CA HIS A 120 -13.38 -14.12 -11.33
C HIS A 120 -13.55 -15.02 -10.11
N GLU A 121 -12.45 -15.35 -9.43
CA GLU A 121 -12.43 -16.13 -8.19
C GLU A 121 -13.22 -15.44 -7.07
N VAL A 122 -13.09 -14.10 -6.97
CA VAL A 122 -13.87 -13.29 -6.03
C VAL A 122 -15.36 -13.32 -6.37
N LEU A 123 -15.71 -13.13 -7.65
CA LEU A 123 -17.10 -13.22 -8.12
C LEU A 123 -17.71 -14.60 -7.82
N GLU A 124 -16.96 -15.69 -8.04
CA GLU A 124 -17.38 -17.05 -7.70
C GLU A 124 -17.55 -17.24 -6.19
N MET A 125 -16.63 -16.72 -5.37
CA MET A 125 -16.69 -16.80 -3.91
C MET A 125 -17.94 -16.14 -3.33
N PHE A 126 -18.40 -15.03 -3.91
CA PHE A 126 -19.57 -14.31 -3.42
C PHE A 126 -20.90 -14.83 -4.00
N SER A 127 -20.89 -15.67 -5.03
CA SER A 127 -22.10 -16.22 -5.68
C SER A 127 -23.12 -15.14 -6.08
N GLU A 128 -22.66 -13.93 -6.33
CA GLU A 128 -23.47 -12.77 -6.74
C GLU A 128 -23.24 -12.50 -8.25
N PRO A 129 -24.27 -12.07 -9.00
CA PRO A 129 -24.11 -11.61 -10.37
C PRO A 129 -23.14 -10.41 -10.47
N GLU A 130 -22.30 -10.39 -11.52
CA GLU A 130 -21.31 -9.34 -11.81
C GLU A 130 -21.92 -7.92 -11.90
N ASP A 131 -23.23 -7.85 -12.14
CA ASP A 131 -24.08 -6.67 -12.26
C ASP A 131 -24.60 -6.09 -10.93
N ILE A 132 -24.28 -6.71 -9.78
CA ILE A 132 -24.75 -6.28 -8.44
C ILE A 132 -23.61 -5.83 -7.50
N MET A 133 -22.36 -6.20 -7.78
CA MET A 133 -21.25 -5.88 -6.87
C MET A 133 -20.67 -4.48 -7.10
N ASP A 134 -20.93 -3.58 -6.14
CA ASP A 134 -20.24 -2.28 -5.96
C ASP A 134 -18.85 -2.43 -5.30
N GLU A 135 -18.31 -3.65 -5.25
CA GLU A 135 -17.05 -3.99 -4.58
C GLU A 135 -15.90 -4.09 -5.57
N TYR A 136 -14.84 -3.33 -5.31
CA TYR A 136 -13.66 -3.27 -6.17
C TYR A 136 -12.41 -3.52 -5.36
N GLU A 137 -11.39 -4.11 -5.98
CA GLU A 137 -10.07 -4.23 -5.38
C GLU A 137 -9.29 -2.93 -5.59
N VAL A 138 -8.70 -2.39 -4.52
CA VAL A 138 -7.76 -1.28 -4.57
C VAL A 138 -6.39 -1.76 -4.16
N GLN A 139 -5.41 -1.44 -5.01
CA GLN A 139 -4.00 -1.62 -4.72
C GLN A 139 -3.32 -0.27 -4.51
N VAL A 140 -2.62 -0.11 -3.39
CA VAL A 140 -1.79 1.07 -3.13
C VAL A 140 -0.33 0.67 -3.22
N TYR A 141 0.42 1.30 -4.12
CA TYR A 141 1.83 0.96 -4.35
C TYR A 141 2.65 2.14 -4.86
N GLY A 142 3.96 2.05 -4.68
CA GLY A 142 4.96 3.06 -5.02
C GLY A 142 6.33 2.42 -5.09
N SER A 143 7.31 2.95 -4.37
CA SER A 143 8.57 2.24 -4.16
C SER A 143 8.47 1.05 -3.17
N THR A 144 7.24 0.68 -2.78
CA THR A 144 6.89 -0.57 -2.11
C THR A 144 5.45 -0.94 -2.49
N TYR A 145 5.05 -2.18 -2.26
CA TYR A 145 3.65 -2.56 -2.19
C TYR A 145 3.12 -2.22 -0.79
N VAL A 146 1.96 -1.58 -0.70
CA VAL A 146 1.41 -1.09 0.58
C VAL A 146 0.16 -1.87 0.97
N LEU A 147 -0.84 -1.91 0.10
CA LEU A 147 -2.17 -2.41 0.44
C LEU A 147 -2.82 -3.09 -0.76
N GLU A 148 -3.56 -4.16 -0.48
CA GLU A 148 -4.61 -4.76 -1.31
C GLU A 148 -5.87 -4.85 -0.47
N ALA A 149 -6.99 -4.27 -0.92
CA ALA A 149 -8.23 -4.31 -0.16
C ALA A 149 -9.47 -4.17 -1.06
N PHE A 150 -10.59 -4.75 -0.64
CA PHE A 150 -11.89 -4.50 -1.25
C PHE A 150 -12.50 -3.21 -0.72
N VAL A 151 -13.05 -2.38 -1.61
CA VAL A 151 -13.68 -1.11 -1.30
C VAL A 151 -15.07 -1.01 -1.90
N ASN A 152 -15.95 -0.26 -1.24
CA ASN A 152 -17.18 0.23 -1.86
C ASN A 152 -16.84 1.38 -2.81
N LEU A 153 -17.19 1.26 -4.10
CA LEU A 153 -16.75 2.22 -5.11
C LEU A 153 -17.21 3.66 -4.85
N GLU A 154 -18.48 3.86 -4.49
CA GLU A 154 -19.02 5.20 -4.20
C GLU A 154 -18.37 5.80 -2.95
N GLY A 155 -18.25 5.01 -1.88
CA GLY A 155 -17.55 5.41 -0.67
C GLY A 155 -16.06 5.69 -0.89
N TYR A 156 -15.40 4.95 -1.78
CA TYR A 156 -13.99 5.14 -2.12
C TYR A 156 -13.76 6.48 -2.81
N VAL A 157 -14.62 6.83 -3.78
CA VAL A 157 -14.57 8.13 -4.47
C VAL A 157 -14.72 9.28 -3.47
N GLU A 158 -15.66 9.19 -2.54
CA GLU A 158 -15.88 10.25 -1.55
C GLU A 158 -14.70 10.38 -0.55
N GLU A 159 -14.16 9.26 -0.07
CA GLU A 159 -12.96 9.27 0.78
C GLU A 159 -11.73 9.86 0.04
N LEU A 160 -11.53 9.54 -1.25
CA LEU A 160 -10.48 10.13 -2.06
C LEU A 160 -10.66 11.65 -2.24
N LYS A 161 -11.89 12.13 -2.45
CA LYS A 161 -12.18 13.57 -2.56
C LYS A 161 -11.87 14.31 -1.26
N LEU A 162 -12.20 13.71 -0.11
CA LEU A 162 -11.85 14.25 1.20
C LEU A 162 -10.33 14.28 1.41
N LEU A 163 -9.63 13.20 1.08
CA LEU A 163 -8.17 13.12 1.16
C LEU A 163 -7.52 14.18 0.25
N ARG A 164 -8.01 14.31 -0.98
CA ARG A 164 -7.55 15.33 -1.93
C ARG A 164 -7.71 16.74 -1.36
N ALA A 165 -8.88 17.08 -0.82
CA ALA A 165 -9.16 18.40 -0.26
C ALA A 165 -8.25 18.72 0.94
N PHE A 166 -7.96 17.73 1.77
CA PHE A 166 -7.00 17.87 2.85
C PHE A 166 -5.57 18.11 2.33
N VAL A 167 -5.10 17.30 1.37
CA VAL A 167 -3.74 17.41 0.83
C VAL A 167 -3.53 18.72 0.04
N ALA A 168 -4.52 19.10 -0.78
CA ALA A 168 -4.45 20.29 -1.63
C ALA A 168 -4.54 21.58 -0.80
N ASP A 169 -5.59 21.68 0.03
CA ASP A 169 -6.06 22.94 0.60
C ASP A 169 -5.97 22.98 2.13
N GLY A 170 -5.53 21.90 2.77
CA GLY A 170 -5.53 21.77 4.23
C GLY A 170 -6.94 21.67 4.83
N LYS A 171 -7.97 21.40 4.01
CA LYS A 171 -9.36 21.35 4.44
C LYS A 171 -9.59 20.12 5.32
N LEU A 172 -10.01 20.35 6.56
CA LEU A 172 -10.34 19.27 7.49
C LEU A 172 -11.75 18.71 7.20
N PRO A 173 -11.97 17.40 7.44
CA PRO A 173 -13.32 16.82 7.37
C PRO A 173 -14.23 17.43 8.44
N ALA A 174 -15.55 17.41 8.19
CA ALA A 174 -16.54 17.92 9.12
C ALA A 174 -16.63 17.05 10.38
N GLU A 175 -16.34 15.76 10.25
CA GLU A 175 -16.33 14.80 11.33
C GLU A 175 -15.09 14.96 12.22
N GLU A 176 -15.23 15.75 13.29
CA GLU A 176 -14.14 16.06 14.22
C GLU A 176 -13.42 14.82 14.77
N TRP A 177 -14.13 13.70 14.93
CA TRP A 177 -13.55 12.44 15.43
C TRP A 177 -12.46 11.87 14.51
N ARG A 178 -12.44 12.24 13.22
CA ARG A 178 -11.40 11.88 12.24
C ARG A 178 -10.10 12.65 12.46
N VAL A 179 -10.12 13.77 13.19
CA VAL A 179 -8.97 14.66 13.33
C VAL A 179 -8.27 14.44 14.66
N LYS A 180 -6.99 14.09 14.61
CA LYS A 180 -6.16 13.81 15.80
C LYS A 180 -5.10 14.89 15.99
N TRP A 181 -5.37 15.76 16.96
CA TRP A 181 -4.46 16.82 17.38
C TRP A 181 -3.45 16.37 18.44
N ASN A 182 -3.85 15.42 19.30
CA ASN A 182 -3.04 14.98 20.43
C ASN A 182 -3.14 13.45 20.61
N VAL A 183 -2.42 12.72 19.78
CA VAL A 183 -2.37 11.24 19.81
C VAL A 183 -1.92 10.73 21.18
N ASP A 184 -0.92 11.37 21.80
CA ASP A 184 -0.40 10.98 23.11
C ASP A 184 -1.43 11.16 24.23
N GLY A 185 -2.15 12.28 24.22
CA GLY A 185 -3.23 12.55 25.16
C GLY A 185 -4.38 11.56 25.03
N GLU A 186 -4.76 11.21 23.80
CA GLU A 186 -5.80 10.22 23.54
C GLU A 186 -5.39 8.81 24.00
N ILE A 187 -4.16 8.38 23.71
CA ILE A 187 -3.61 7.11 24.21
C ILE A 187 -3.66 7.09 25.74
N LYS A 188 -3.14 8.13 26.41
CA LYS A 188 -3.13 8.22 27.88
C LYS A 188 -4.54 8.13 28.46
N ARG A 189 -5.51 8.84 27.87
CA ARG A 189 -6.93 8.83 28.28
C ARG A 189 -7.57 7.45 28.14
N LEU A 190 -7.27 6.74 27.05
CA LEU A 190 -7.81 5.40 26.81
C LEU A 190 -7.19 4.39 27.78
N SER A 191 -5.87 4.41 27.96
CA SER A 191 -5.16 3.53 28.89
C SER A 191 -5.60 3.72 30.34
N SER A 192 -5.85 4.96 30.79
CA SER A 192 -6.23 5.25 32.18
C SER A 192 -7.64 4.77 32.55
N LYS A 193 -8.54 4.59 31.57
CA LYS A 193 -9.92 4.13 31.80
C LYS A 193 -10.05 2.61 31.98
N GLY A 194 -8.93 1.87 31.94
CA GLY A 194 -8.94 0.41 32.05
C GLY A 194 -9.69 -0.27 30.90
N VAL A 195 -9.56 0.29 29.68
CA VAL A 195 -10.07 -0.18 28.38
C VAL A 195 -11.11 -1.32 28.47
N LYS A 196 -12.30 -0.97 28.95
CA LYS A 196 -13.33 -1.97 29.29
C LYS A 196 -14.08 -2.48 28.06
N LYS A 197 -14.20 -1.64 27.03
CA LYS A 197 -14.94 -1.95 25.81
C LYS A 197 -14.01 -2.38 24.66
N PRO A 198 -14.44 -3.33 23.80
CA PRO A 198 -13.66 -3.74 22.63
C PRO A 198 -13.28 -2.57 21.71
N GLU A 199 -14.16 -1.59 21.53
CA GLU A 199 -13.93 -0.44 20.65
C GLU A 199 -12.80 0.45 21.18
N ASP A 200 -12.74 0.65 22.50
CA ASP A 200 -11.66 1.41 23.14
C ASP A 200 -10.31 0.68 22.97
N ARG A 201 -10.30 -0.67 22.92
CA ARG A 201 -9.09 -1.47 22.67
C ARG A 201 -8.64 -1.34 21.22
N GLY A 202 -9.60 -1.40 20.29
CA GLY A 202 -9.34 -1.20 18.86
C GLY A 202 -8.73 0.18 18.60
N LEU A 203 -9.36 1.24 19.12
CA LEU A 203 -8.87 2.60 18.97
C LEU A 203 -7.50 2.81 19.65
N LEU A 204 -7.27 2.22 20.83
CA LEU A 204 -5.95 2.28 21.48
C LEU A 204 -4.86 1.61 20.62
N ARG A 205 -5.16 0.46 20.01
CA ARG A 205 -4.24 -0.24 19.09
C ARG A 205 -3.95 0.62 17.86
N GLU A 206 -4.99 1.19 17.26
CA GLU A 206 -4.89 2.11 16.11
C GLU A 206 -3.97 3.30 16.46
N LEU A 207 -4.26 4.04 17.53
CA LEU A 207 -3.48 5.22 17.91
C LEU A 207 -2.04 4.88 18.31
N ALA A 208 -1.81 3.74 18.98
CA ALA A 208 -0.47 3.28 19.30
C ALA A 208 0.34 2.93 18.04
N GLY A 209 -0.30 2.33 17.03
CA GLY A 209 0.29 2.09 15.71
C GLY A 209 0.62 3.41 15.00
N LEU A 210 -0.34 4.34 14.94
CA LEU A 210 -0.13 5.67 14.38
C LEU A 210 1.07 6.37 15.02
N LYS A 211 1.18 6.37 16.35
CA LYS A 211 2.31 6.97 17.08
C LYS A 211 3.66 6.38 16.67
N LYS A 212 3.74 5.07 16.44
CA LYS A 212 4.98 4.41 15.99
C LYS A 212 5.35 4.83 14.57
N LEU A 213 4.36 4.97 13.70
CA LEU A 213 4.53 5.22 12.26
C LEU A 213 4.67 6.71 11.92
N SER A 214 4.19 7.61 12.77
CA SER A 214 4.11 9.05 12.50
C SER A 214 5.40 9.83 12.73
N ALA A 215 6.54 9.13 12.80
CA ALA A 215 7.83 9.75 13.06
C ALA A 215 8.15 10.85 12.02
N GLY A 216 8.32 12.08 12.51
CA GLY A 216 8.65 13.24 11.67
C GLY A 216 7.49 13.79 10.85
N ALA A 217 6.24 13.59 11.31
CA ALA A 217 5.07 14.38 10.91
C ALA A 217 4.45 15.05 12.15
N ALA A 218 3.77 16.17 11.94
CA ALA A 218 3.11 16.91 13.01
C ALA A 218 1.58 16.85 12.83
N PRO A 219 0.81 16.95 13.92
CA PRO A 219 -0.64 17.05 13.82
C PRO A 219 -1.09 18.30 13.03
N PRO A 220 -2.30 18.29 12.45
CA PRO A 220 -3.33 17.26 12.63
C PRO A 220 -3.06 16.00 11.79
N PHE A 221 -3.29 14.83 12.40
CA PHE A 221 -3.43 13.58 11.65
C PHE A 221 -4.90 13.39 11.31
N VAL A 222 -5.20 13.25 10.01
CA VAL A 222 -6.58 13.11 9.52
C VAL A 222 -6.82 11.67 9.09
N ARG A 223 -7.88 11.07 9.61
CA ARG A 223 -8.26 9.67 9.42
C ARG A 223 -9.14 9.47 8.17
N PHE A 224 -8.77 8.50 7.36
CA PHE A 224 -9.47 8.02 6.17
C PHE A 224 -9.62 6.50 6.23
N THR A 225 -10.70 5.98 5.66
CA THR A 225 -10.94 4.53 5.57
C THR A 225 -10.84 4.02 4.14
N LEU A 226 -10.83 4.91 3.14
CA LEU A 226 -10.95 4.55 1.72
C LEU A 226 -12.18 3.67 1.43
N SER A 227 -13.14 3.63 2.36
CA SER A 227 -14.32 2.75 2.32
C SER A 227 -14.01 1.27 2.10
N THR A 228 -12.95 0.76 2.74
CA THR A 228 -12.64 -0.68 2.71
C THR A 228 -13.70 -1.49 3.47
N TYR A 229 -14.15 -2.61 2.89
CA TYR A 229 -15.18 -3.49 3.47
C TYR A 229 -14.69 -4.21 4.72
N ASP A 230 -13.40 -4.52 4.74
CA ASP A 230 -12.75 -5.00 5.95
C ASP A 230 -12.24 -3.79 6.76
N PRO A 231 -12.46 -3.75 8.09
CA PRO A 231 -11.93 -2.70 8.96
C PRO A 231 -10.39 -2.77 9.12
N PHE A 232 -9.70 -3.45 8.20
CA PHE A 232 -8.31 -3.83 8.36
C PHE A 232 -7.32 -2.73 8.03
N GLU A 233 -7.67 -1.69 7.27
CA GLU A 233 -6.73 -0.58 7.06
C GLU A 233 -7.33 0.79 7.39
N VAL A 234 -6.57 1.57 8.14
CA VAL A 234 -6.89 2.95 8.48
C VAL A 234 -5.73 3.81 8.02
N LEU A 235 -6.02 4.71 7.10
CA LEU A 235 -5.08 5.67 6.59
C LEU A 235 -5.12 6.95 7.41
N TYR A 236 -4.01 7.32 8.03
CA TYR A 236 -3.80 8.66 8.57
C TYR A 236 -2.91 9.48 7.64
N ALA A 237 -3.39 10.64 7.22
CA ALA A 237 -2.59 11.62 6.48
C ALA A 237 -2.18 12.79 7.39
N ALA A 238 -0.95 13.28 7.21
CA ALA A 238 -0.48 14.50 7.85
C ALA A 238 0.59 15.19 6.99
N ASP A 239 0.67 16.52 7.09
CA ASP A 239 1.80 17.26 6.53
C ASP A 239 3.08 16.87 7.29
N SER A 240 4.12 16.48 6.56
CA SER A 240 5.40 16.07 7.13
C SER A 240 6.52 17.12 6.93
N GLY A 241 6.16 18.30 6.43
CA GLY A 241 7.04 19.40 6.09
C GLY A 241 7.73 19.22 4.74
N LYS A 242 8.42 20.27 4.28
CA LYS A 242 9.22 20.28 3.05
C LYS A 242 8.45 19.88 1.78
N GLY A 243 7.13 20.12 1.75
CA GLY A 243 6.27 19.77 0.63
C GLY A 243 5.99 18.27 0.49
N GLU A 244 6.12 17.50 1.57
CA GLU A 244 5.83 16.07 1.62
C GLU A 244 4.70 15.76 2.59
N PHE A 245 3.86 14.80 2.22
CA PHE A 245 2.82 14.25 3.09
C PHE A 245 3.26 12.88 3.63
N LEU A 246 2.97 12.67 4.91
CA LEU A 246 2.99 11.37 5.52
C LEU A 246 1.63 10.70 5.31
N LEU A 247 1.65 9.45 4.85
CA LEU A 247 0.52 8.53 4.87
C LEU A 247 0.88 7.34 5.75
N ALA A 248 0.17 7.15 6.86
CA ALA A 248 0.36 6.03 7.78
C ALA A 248 -0.79 5.03 7.62
N PHE A 249 -0.45 3.82 7.18
CA PHE A 249 -1.33 2.66 7.05
C PHE A 249 -1.11 1.81 8.31
N VAL A 250 -2.01 1.98 9.27
CA VAL A 250 -1.80 1.63 10.67
C VAL A 250 -2.07 0.18 11.02
N LEU A 251 -3.13 -0.41 10.47
CA LEU A 251 -3.71 -1.62 11.04
C LEU A 251 -3.19 -2.89 10.36
N TYR A 252 -3.22 -2.95 9.04
CA TYR A 252 -2.88 -4.14 8.26
C TYR A 252 -1.46 -4.05 7.71
N SER A 253 -1.20 -3.03 6.90
CA SER A 253 0.10 -2.79 6.28
C SER A 253 1.16 -2.40 7.30
N GLY A 254 0.76 -1.80 8.43
CA GLY A 254 1.65 -1.43 9.54
C GLY A 254 2.85 -0.60 9.11
N MET A 255 2.67 0.30 8.13
CA MET A 255 3.75 1.05 7.51
C MET A 255 3.36 2.51 7.28
N ALA A 256 4.37 3.36 7.18
CA ALA A 256 4.19 4.74 6.78
C ALA A 256 5.01 5.05 5.54
N VAL A 257 4.51 5.98 4.73
CA VAL A 257 5.20 6.48 3.55
C VAL A 257 5.23 7.99 3.57
N LYS A 258 6.31 8.57 3.04
CA LYS A 258 6.44 10.00 2.78
C LYS A 258 6.46 10.23 1.28
N VAL A 259 5.53 11.03 0.79
CA VAL A 259 5.33 11.27 -0.64
C VAL A 259 5.32 12.78 -0.91
N PRO A 260 6.00 13.29 -1.94
CA PRO A 260 5.86 14.67 -2.36
C PRO A 260 4.39 15.03 -2.61
N LYS A 261 3.94 16.20 -2.11
CA LYS A 261 2.55 16.68 -2.23
C LYS A 261 2.04 16.58 -3.68
N ASN A 262 2.84 16.99 -4.66
CA ASN A 262 2.45 16.97 -6.07
C ASN A 262 2.35 15.54 -6.63
N ALA A 263 3.16 14.60 -6.15
CA ALA A 263 3.05 13.20 -6.54
C ALA A 263 1.80 12.57 -5.93
N LEU A 264 1.52 12.87 -4.65
CA LEU A 264 0.31 12.40 -3.98
C LEU A 264 -0.97 12.94 -4.62
N LEU A 265 -1.03 14.25 -4.91
CA LEU A 265 -2.20 14.86 -5.55
C LEU A 265 -2.47 14.25 -6.93
N ARG A 266 -1.44 14.02 -7.74
CA ARG A 266 -1.60 13.34 -9.04
C ARG A 266 -2.15 11.93 -8.87
N ALA A 267 -1.62 11.17 -7.92
CA ALA A 267 -2.08 9.81 -7.64
C ALA A 267 -3.56 9.78 -7.22
N ILE A 268 -3.99 10.73 -6.39
CA ILE A 268 -5.39 10.85 -5.95
C ILE A 268 -6.28 11.30 -7.12
N ASP A 269 -5.84 12.27 -7.92
CA ASP A 269 -6.60 12.77 -9.08
C ASP A 269 -6.84 11.67 -10.12
N GLU A 270 -5.82 10.87 -10.41
CA GLU A 270 -5.92 9.70 -11.29
C GLU A 270 -6.90 8.67 -10.71
N ALA A 271 -6.77 8.36 -9.42
CA ALA A 271 -7.65 7.41 -8.74
C ALA A 271 -9.12 7.84 -8.73
N ILE A 272 -9.41 9.13 -8.48
CA ILE A 272 -10.77 9.68 -8.54
C ILE A 272 -11.30 9.55 -9.97
N LYS A 273 -10.52 9.93 -10.97
CA LYS A 273 -10.94 9.88 -12.37
C LYS A 273 -11.29 8.45 -12.81
N ASP A 274 -10.46 7.48 -12.44
CA ASP A 274 -10.66 6.07 -12.79
C ASP A 274 -11.89 5.51 -12.06
N ALA A 275 -12.03 5.78 -10.76
CA ALA A 275 -13.18 5.33 -9.98
C ALA A 275 -14.50 5.98 -10.42
N GLU A 276 -14.52 7.27 -10.77
CA GLU A 276 -15.71 7.94 -11.29
C GLU A 276 -16.10 7.44 -12.69
N LYS A 277 -15.12 7.10 -13.53
CA LYS A 277 -15.37 6.46 -14.84
C LYS A 277 -16.03 5.10 -14.65
N GLU A 278 -15.54 4.33 -13.69
CA GLU A 278 -16.07 3.01 -13.38
C GLU A 278 -17.48 3.08 -12.77
N LEU A 279 -17.70 4.02 -11.86
CA LEU A 279 -19.01 4.25 -11.25
C LEU A 279 -20.07 4.63 -12.31
N LYS A 280 -19.67 5.38 -13.34
CA LYS A 280 -20.55 5.69 -14.49
C LYS A 280 -20.85 4.44 -15.32
N ARG A 281 -19.87 3.55 -15.53
CA ARG A 281 -20.06 2.29 -16.26
C ARG A 281 -21.10 1.41 -15.54
N VAL A 282 -20.93 1.18 -14.25
CA VAL A 282 -21.85 0.37 -13.42
C VAL A 282 -23.26 0.95 -13.43
N LYS A 283 -23.42 2.27 -13.21
CA LYS A 283 -24.73 2.94 -13.22
C LYS A 283 -25.45 2.90 -14.58
N LEU A 284 -24.72 2.71 -15.68
CA LEU A 284 -25.29 2.56 -17.03
C LEU A 284 -25.66 1.11 -17.36
N SER A 285 -24.93 0.13 -16.82
CA SER A 285 -25.16 -1.30 -17.03
C SER A 285 -26.29 -1.87 -16.15
N GLY A 286 -26.61 -1.23 -15.02
CA GLY A 286 -27.75 -1.58 -14.17
C GLY A 286 -29.11 -1.01 -14.63
N ARG A 287 -29.26 -0.65 -15.91
CA ARG A 287 -30.51 -0.21 -16.57
C ARG A 287 -30.85 -1.12 -17.73
#